data_AF-A0A085W8J7-F1
#
_entry.id   AF-A0A085W8J7-F1
#
_cell.length_a   1.000
_cell.length_b   1.000
_cell.length_c   1.000
_cell.angle_alpha   90.00
_cell.angle_beta   90.00
_cell.angle_gamma   90.00
#
_symmetry.space_group_name_H-M   'P 1'
#
loop_
_entity.id
_entity.type
_entity.pdbx_description
1 polymer ?
#
loop_
_entity_poly.entity_id
_entity_poly.type
_entity_poly.pdbx_seq_one_letter_code
_entity_poly.pdbx_strand_id
1 'polypeptide(L)'
;MKSSEDWSRLGGILIALMAFVMVALAGPRLLGMAAGPEAEIIAVLKGLEKRGVSLSLPGVPAPLTSKDLHYERITVRVEPGGQRAEVLATLDFTGALGETNVSSLGVEQVFFVLRDGDWVPETLAAPRLAAVVRALEARRRALDQGDAAALAQLWGPGEEDGGGGSVGVGEPELDTVLALKQRRYRAEAWFLRLEREDAVATEHWRLQGDLPSRPVDQQGERHLNLLRRGEEFLFSAAVR
;
A
#
# COMPACT_ATOMS: atom_id res chain seq x y z
N MET A 1 -57.44 -19.87 -26.13
CA MET A 1 -57.05 -20.97 -25.21
C MET A 1 -55.60 -21.30 -25.52
N LYS A 2 -54.64 -20.96 -24.65
CA LYS A 2 -53.23 -21.30 -24.85
C LYS A 2 -53.03 -22.78 -24.52
N SER A 3 -52.35 -23.50 -25.41
CA SER A 3 -52.08 -24.94 -25.31
C SER A 3 -51.27 -25.24 -24.04
N SER A 4 -51.54 -26.39 -23.42
CA SER A 4 -50.78 -26.91 -22.27
C SER A 4 -49.29 -27.12 -22.58
N GLU A 5 -48.91 -27.23 -23.86
CA GLU A 5 -47.52 -27.27 -24.32
C GLU A 5 -46.78 -25.92 -24.22
N ASP A 6 -47.49 -24.79 -24.32
CA ASP A 6 -46.85 -23.47 -24.19
C ASP A 6 -46.49 -23.17 -22.73
N TRP A 7 -47.26 -23.70 -21.78
CA TRP A 7 -47.00 -23.57 -20.33
C TRP A 7 -45.81 -24.40 -19.87
N SER A 8 -45.60 -25.60 -20.43
CA SER A 8 -44.46 -26.45 -20.09
C SER A 8 -43.14 -25.90 -20.65
N ARG A 9 -43.16 -25.29 -21.84
CA ARG A 9 -41.98 -24.63 -22.45
C ARG A 9 -41.59 -23.35 -21.73
N LEU A 10 -42.56 -22.52 -21.33
CA LEU A 10 -42.31 -21.31 -20.53
C LEU A 10 -41.81 -21.64 -19.12
N GLY A 11 -42.37 -22.68 -18.48
CA GLY A 11 -41.89 -23.17 -17.19
C GLY A 11 -40.46 -23.71 -17.25
N GLY A 12 -40.12 -24.45 -18.31
CA GLY A 12 -38.76 -24.97 -18.52
C GLY A 12 -37.72 -23.86 -18.73
N ILE A 13 -38.06 -22.82 -19.50
CA ILE A 13 -37.16 -21.66 -19.69
C ILE A 13 -36.95 -20.91 -18.38
N LEU A 14 -38.01 -20.69 -17.59
CA LEU A 14 -37.90 -19.97 -16.31
C LEU A 14 -37.04 -20.74 -15.28
N ILE A 15 -37.17 -22.07 -15.23
CA ILE A 15 -36.35 -22.93 -14.36
C ILE A 15 -34.90 -22.94 -14.83
N ALA A 16 -34.64 -23.02 -16.13
CA ALA A 16 -33.28 -22.98 -16.67
C ALA A 16 -32.61 -21.63 -16.39
N LEU A 17 -33.34 -20.52 -16.51
CA LEU A 17 -32.84 -19.18 -16.20
C LEU A 17 -32.56 -19.01 -14.70
N MET A 18 -33.45 -19.50 -13.83
CA MET A 18 -33.24 -19.50 -12.38
C MET A 18 -32.06 -20.38 -11.97
N ALA A 19 -31.92 -21.57 -12.55
CA ALA A 19 -30.79 -22.45 -12.31
C ALA A 19 -29.48 -21.83 -12.80
N PHE A 20 -29.48 -21.16 -13.96
CA PHE A 20 -28.32 -20.45 -14.47
C PHE A 20 -27.93 -19.27 -13.58
N VAL A 21 -28.91 -18.49 -13.09
CA VAL A 21 -28.67 -17.38 -12.15
C VAL A 21 -28.16 -17.90 -10.80
N MET A 22 -28.71 -18.99 -10.27
CA MET A 22 -28.21 -19.64 -9.05
C MET A 22 -26.80 -20.19 -9.21
N VAL A 23 -26.50 -20.87 -10.33
CA VAL A 23 -25.15 -21.38 -10.61
C VAL A 23 -24.16 -20.24 -10.87
N ALA A 24 -24.58 -19.15 -11.51
CA ALA A 24 -23.73 -17.98 -11.71
C ALA A 24 -23.44 -17.23 -10.39
N LEU A 25 -24.39 -17.20 -9.45
CA LEU A 25 -24.23 -16.54 -8.15
C LEU A 25 -23.54 -17.43 -7.10
N ALA A 26 -23.77 -18.74 -7.12
CA ALA A 26 -23.26 -19.68 -6.10
C ALA A 26 -22.09 -20.54 -6.59
N GLY A 27 -21.91 -20.72 -7.90
CA GLY A 27 -20.85 -21.52 -8.50
C GLY A 27 -19.43 -21.10 -8.11
N PRO A 28 -19.10 -19.79 -8.05
CA PRO A 28 -17.79 -19.34 -7.59
C PRO A 28 -17.50 -19.72 -6.13
N ARG A 29 -18.54 -19.73 -5.26
CA ARG A 29 -18.40 -20.06 -3.83
C ARG A 29 -18.30 -21.56 -3.56
N LEU A 30 -19.01 -22.39 -4.32
CA LEU A 30 -18.98 -23.85 -4.15
C LEU A 30 -17.70 -24.50 -4.69
N LEU A 31 -17.03 -23.88 -5.66
CA LEU A 31 -15.73 -24.35 -6.17
C LEU A 31 -14.57 -24.06 -5.20
N GLY A 32 -14.68 -23.04 -4.34
CA GLY A 32 -13.67 -22.70 -3.33
C GLY A 32 -13.48 -23.79 -2.27
N MET A 33 -14.58 -24.36 -1.78
CA MET A 33 -14.56 -25.36 -0.70
C MET A 33 -13.79 -26.65 -1.02
N ALA A 34 -13.61 -27.00 -2.30
CA ALA A 34 -12.86 -28.18 -2.71
C ALA A 34 -11.34 -27.94 -2.86
N ALA A 35 -10.92 -26.69 -3.03
CA ALA A 35 -9.54 -26.31 -3.32
C ALA A 35 -8.73 -25.89 -2.07
N GLY A 36 -9.41 -25.70 -0.94
CA GLY A 36 -8.80 -25.37 0.35
C GLY A 36 -8.49 -23.88 0.56
N PRO A 37 -8.16 -23.46 1.79
CA PRO A 37 -7.96 -22.05 2.15
C PRO A 37 -6.92 -21.31 1.29
N GLU A 38 -5.86 -21.99 0.90
CA GLU A 38 -4.80 -21.42 0.05
C GLU A 38 -5.35 -20.95 -1.30
N ALA A 39 -6.14 -21.79 -1.98
CA ALA A 39 -6.72 -21.45 -3.27
C ALA A 39 -7.72 -20.29 -3.16
N GLU A 40 -8.52 -20.25 -2.09
CA GLU A 40 -9.45 -19.16 -1.81
C GLU A 40 -8.72 -17.83 -1.59
N ILE A 41 -7.66 -17.82 -0.77
CA ILE A 41 -6.83 -16.64 -0.52
C ILE A 41 -6.16 -16.15 -1.80
N ILE A 42 -5.59 -17.04 -2.61
CA ILE A 42 -5.02 -16.68 -3.90
C ILE A 42 -6.09 -16.06 -4.82
N ALA A 43 -7.30 -16.64 -4.85
CA ALA A 43 -8.40 -16.10 -5.62
C ALA A 43 -8.80 -14.68 -5.16
N VAL A 44 -8.77 -14.41 -3.85
CA VAL A 44 -8.99 -13.07 -3.30
C VAL A 44 -7.93 -12.10 -3.81
N LEU A 45 -6.64 -12.45 -3.71
CA LEU A 45 -5.54 -11.62 -4.20
C LEU A 45 -5.65 -11.34 -5.71
N LYS A 46 -5.90 -12.36 -6.53
CA LYS A 46 -6.13 -12.20 -7.98
C LYS A 46 -7.39 -11.41 -8.30
N GLY A 47 -8.40 -11.47 -7.43
CA GLY A 47 -9.58 -10.62 -7.50
C GLY A 47 -9.29 -9.15 -7.19
N LEU A 48 -8.28 -8.86 -6.35
CA LEU A 48 -7.81 -7.49 -6.10
C LEU A 48 -7.00 -6.94 -7.28
N GLU A 49 -6.13 -7.75 -7.90
CA GLU A 49 -5.39 -7.35 -9.10
C GLU A 49 -6.32 -6.87 -10.22
N LYS A 50 -7.43 -7.59 -10.44
CA LYS A 50 -8.40 -7.26 -11.50
C LYS A 50 -9.24 -6.02 -11.23
N ARG A 51 -9.57 -5.76 -9.96
CA ARG A 51 -10.46 -4.66 -9.57
C ARG A 51 -9.70 -3.38 -9.21
N GLY A 52 -8.40 -3.50 -8.95
CA GLY A 52 -7.62 -2.49 -8.27
C GLY A 52 -7.96 -2.40 -6.78
N VAL A 53 -7.15 -1.62 -6.07
CA VAL A 53 -7.27 -1.33 -4.65
C VAL A 53 -7.27 0.17 -4.41
N SER A 54 -8.04 0.59 -3.41
CA SER A 54 -8.00 1.93 -2.83
C SER A 54 -7.81 1.77 -1.33
N LEU A 55 -6.61 2.12 -0.85
CA LEU A 55 -6.19 1.89 0.53
C LEU A 55 -6.28 3.20 1.30
N SER A 56 -7.14 3.25 2.32
CA SER A 56 -7.19 4.39 3.25
C SER A 56 -6.08 4.23 4.29
N LEU A 57 -5.13 5.16 4.31
CA LEU A 57 -3.97 5.09 5.20
C LEU A 57 -4.22 5.97 6.45
N PRO A 58 -4.00 5.46 7.68
CA PRO A 58 -4.14 6.27 8.89
C PRO A 58 -3.27 7.54 8.85
N GLY A 59 -3.86 8.70 9.17
CA GLY A 59 -3.16 9.99 9.21
C GLY A 59 -2.92 10.64 7.84
N VAL A 60 -3.31 9.98 6.74
CA VAL A 60 -3.12 10.46 5.37
C VAL A 60 -4.48 10.86 4.78
N PRO A 61 -4.62 12.07 4.20
CA PRO A 61 -5.92 12.56 3.75
C PRO A 61 -6.43 11.93 2.46
N ALA A 62 -5.53 11.51 1.56
CA ALA A 62 -5.88 10.88 0.29
C ALA A 62 -5.70 9.36 0.37
N PRO A 63 -6.55 8.56 -0.29
CA PRO A 63 -6.31 7.12 -0.40
C PRO A 63 -5.15 6.83 -1.37
N LEU A 64 -4.42 5.74 -1.12
CA LEU A 64 -3.48 5.17 -2.07
C LEU A 64 -4.26 4.31 -3.07
N THR A 65 -4.35 4.77 -4.31
CA THR A 65 -5.12 4.10 -5.36
C THR A 65 -4.21 3.40 -6.35
N SER A 66 -4.46 2.13 -6.62
CA SER A 66 -3.72 1.41 -7.66
C SER A 66 -4.23 1.77 -9.05
N LYS A 67 -3.30 1.92 -9.97
CA LYS A 67 -3.53 1.78 -11.41
C LYS A 67 -3.28 0.32 -11.83
N ASP A 68 -2.14 -0.22 -11.42
CA ASP A 68 -1.71 -1.60 -11.69
C ASP A 68 -1.28 -2.24 -10.35
N LEU A 69 -1.64 -3.51 -10.16
CA LEU A 69 -1.37 -4.29 -8.95
C LEU A 69 -1.17 -5.75 -9.34
N HIS A 70 -0.04 -6.34 -8.98
CA HIS A 70 0.25 -7.75 -9.25
C HIS A 70 0.93 -8.42 -8.06
N TYR A 71 0.40 -9.59 -7.67
CA TYR A 71 0.99 -10.48 -6.69
C TYR A 71 1.65 -11.67 -7.41
N GLU A 72 2.93 -11.85 -7.16
CA GLU A 72 3.72 -12.98 -7.63
C GLU A 72 4.28 -13.78 -6.46
N ARG A 73 4.78 -14.99 -6.75
CA ARG A 73 5.50 -15.84 -5.78
C ARG A 73 4.76 -16.00 -4.44
N ILE A 74 3.44 -16.20 -4.52
CA ILE A 74 2.56 -16.26 -3.36
C ILE A 74 2.83 -17.56 -2.60
N THR A 75 3.08 -17.43 -1.29
CA THR A 75 3.17 -18.53 -0.34
C THR A 75 2.14 -18.29 0.75
N VAL A 76 1.24 -19.26 0.97
CA VAL A 76 0.21 -19.19 2.01
C VAL A 76 0.54 -20.17 3.13
N ARG A 77 0.46 -19.70 4.37
CA ARG A 77 0.62 -20.51 5.59
C ARG A 77 -0.61 -20.37 6.44
N VAL A 78 -1.41 -21.43 6.49
CA VAL A 78 -2.65 -21.46 7.29
C VAL A 78 -2.31 -21.84 8.72
N GLU A 79 -2.77 -21.05 9.69
CA GLU A 79 -2.58 -21.35 11.11
C GLU A 79 -3.38 -22.60 11.52
N PRO A 80 -2.95 -23.33 12.57
CA PRO A 80 -3.75 -24.40 13.16
C PRO A 80 -5.17 -23.93 13.48
N GLY A 81 -6.17 -24.69 13.06
CA GLY A 81 -7.59 -24.33 13.19
C GLY A 81 -8.21 -23.64 11.97
N GLY A 82 -7.41 -23.27 10.96
CA GLY A 82 -7.92 -22.88 9.65
C GLY A 82 -8.70 -21.56 9.61
N GLN A 83 -8.54 -20.70 10.62
CA GLN A 83 -9.25 -19.42 10.73
C GLN A 83 -8.39 -18.20 10.38
N ARG A 84 -7.07 -18.39 10.34
CA ARG A 84 -6.08 -17.35 10.03
C ARG A 84 -5.04 -17.90 9.08
N ALA A 85 -4.45 -17.01 8.27
CA ALA A 85 -3.37 -17.36 7.39
C ALA A 85 -2.39 -16.19 7.24
N GLU A 86 -1.11 -16.52 7.14
CA GLU A 86 -0.05 -15.60 6.73
C GLU A 86 0.22 -15.80 5.25
N VAL A 87 0.26 -14.71 4.49
CA VAL A 87 0.63 -14.72 3.07
C VAL A 87 1.90 -13.92 2.87
N LEU A 88 2.88 -14.53 2.21
CA LEU A 88 4.06 -13.84 1.69
C LEU A 88 3.96 -13.80 0.16
N ALA A 89 4.13 -12.63 -0.42
CA ALA A 89 4.07 -12.45 -1.87
C ALA A 89 5.05 -11.35 -2.32
N THR A 90 5.48 -11.41 -3.57
CA THR A 90 6.07 -10.25 -4.24
C THR A 90 4.92 -9.40 -4.76
N LEU A 91 4.90 -8.12 -4.39
CA LEU A 91 3.94 -7.14 -4.85
C LEU A 91 4.62 -6.17 -5.83
N ASP A 92 4.08 -6.10 -7.03
CA ASP A 92 4.32 -5.01 -7.99
C ASP A 92 3.10 -4.09 -7.98
N PHE A 93 3.32 -2.82 -7.66
CA PHE A 93 2.29 -1.81 -7.53
C PHE A 93 2.68 -0.56 -8.32
N THR A 94 1.73 -0.02 -9.07
CA THR A 94 1.80 1.33 -9.62
C THR A 94 0.48 2.04 -9.37
N GLY A 95 0.54 3.28 -8.91
CA GLY A 95 -0.63 4.04 -8.51
C GLY A 95 -0.29 5.46 -8.09
N ALA A 96 -1.14 6.04 -7.24
CA ALA A 96 -0.96 7.40 -6.74
C ALA A 96 -1.53 7.58 -5.34
N LEU A 97 -0.93 8.51 -4.60
CA LEU A 97 -1.43 9.09 -3.36
C LEU A 97 -1.73 10.57 -3.63
N GLY A 98 -2.99 10.89 -3.93
CA GLY A 98 -3.34 12.25 -4.37
C GLY A 98 -2.60 12.63 -5.66
N GLU A 99 -1.74 13.66 -5.59
CA GLU A 99 -0.92 14.11 -6.73
C GLU A 99 0.43 13.36 -6.84
N THR A 100 0.83 12.60 -5.82
CA THR A 100 2.12 11.90 -5.79
C THR A 100 2.00 10.54 -6.47
N ASN A 101 2.79 10.31 -7.50
CA ASN A 101 2.87 8.99 -8.14
C ASN A 101 3.61 8.00 -7.22
N VAL A 102 3.13 6.76 -7.16
CA VAL A 102 3.76 5.72 -6.33
C VAL A 102 3.97 4.47 -7.18
N SER A 103 5.21 4.04 -7.29
CA SER A 103 5.58 2.76 -7.86
C SER A 103 6.34 1.95 -6.80
N SER A 104 6.05 0.67 -6.68
CA SER A 104 6.64 -0.18 -5.66
C SER A 104 6.84 -1.59 -6.17
N LEU A 105 8.00 -2.16 -5.90
CA LEU A 105 8.28 -3.57 -6.09
C LEU A 105 8.90 -4.15 -4.82
N GLY A 106 8.35 -5.24 -4.30
CA GLY A 106 8.98 -5.89 -3.16
C GLY A 106 8.15 -6.92 -2.41
N VAL A 107 8.64 -7.34 -1.26
CA VAL A 107 7.99 -8.36 -0.44
C VAL A 107 6.86 -7.76 0.38
N GLU A 108 5.68 -8.35 0.26
CA GLU A 108 4.50 -8.04 1.04
C GLU A 108 4.14 -9.20 1.98
N GLN A 109 3.64 -8.85 3.17
CA GLN A 109 3.22 -9.81 4.19
C GLN A 109 1.78 -9.48 4.59
N VAL A 110 0.83 -10.31 4.19
CA VAL A 110 -0.60 -10.06 4.43
C VAL A 110 -1.16 -11.13 5.35
N PHE A 111 -1.72 -10.71 6.48
CA PHE A 111 -2.48 -11.60 7.34
C PHE A 111 -3.93 -11.64 6.88
N PHE A 112 -4.46 -12.84 6.75
CA PHE A 112 -5.84 -13.12 6.38
C PHE A 112 -6.57 -13.77 7.53
N VAL A 113 -7.86 -13.46 7.64
CA VAL A 113 -8.78 -14.05 8.61
C VAL A 113 -10.05 -14.50 7.90
N LEU A 114 -10.60 -15.63 8.33
CA LEU A 114 -11.87 -16.12 7.85
C LEU A 114 -12.99 -15.36 8.58
N ARG A 115 -13.78 -14.57 7.85
CA ARG A 115 -14.92 -13.82 8.39
C ARG A 115 -16.15 -14.13 7.55
N ASP A 116 -17.22 -14.58 8.20
CA ASP A 116 -18.49 -14.94 7.54
C ASP A 116 -18.32 -15.93 6.37
N GLY A 117 -17.32 -16.82 6.47
CA GLY A 117 -17.00 -17.83 5.45
C GLY A 117 -16.14 -17.32 4.29
N ASP A 118 -15.74 -16.05 4.29
CA ASP A 118 -14.88 -15.46 3.26
C ASP A 118 -13.51 -15.09 3.87
N TRP A 119 -12.41 -15.39 3.15
CA TRP A 119 -11.07 -14.95 3.52
C TRP A 119 -10.89 -13.47 3.19
N VAL A 120 -10.56 -12.67 4.21
CA VAL A 120 -10.32 -11.24 4.04
C VAL A 120 -9.00 -10.82 4.68
N PRO A 121 -8.30 -9.82 4.13
CA PRO A 121 -7.15 -9.24 4.80
C PRO A 121 -7.56 -8.73 6.19
N GLU A 122 -6.75 -9.01 7.20
CA GLU A 122 -7.01 -8.63 8.59
C GLU A 122 -7.01 -7.10 8.75
N THR A 123 -6.09 -6.43 8.05
CA THR A 123 -5.92 -4.97 8.03
C THR A 123 -6.07 -4.40 6.61
N LEU A 124 -5.04 -4.53 5.78
CA LEU A 124 -4.96 -4.03 4.41
C LEU A 124 -4.44 -5.13 3.49
N ALA A 125 -4.73 -5.01 2.19
CA ALA A 125 -4.20 -5.94 1.19
C ALA A 125 -2.70 -5.76 0.92
N ALA A 126 -2.13 -4.59 1.24
CA ALA A 126 -0.71 -4.28 1.08
C ALA A 126 -0.20 -3.48 2.31
N PRO A 127 -0.12 -4.11 3.51
CA PRO A 127 0.15 -3.41 4.75
C PRO A 127 1.57 -2.83 4.82
N ARG A 128 2.59 -3.49 4.26
CA ARG A 128 3.96 -2.95 4.28
C ARG A 128 4.10 -1.77 3.34
N LEU A 129 3.56 -1.87 2.13
CA LEU A 129 3.49 -0.73 1.21
C LEU A 129 2.77 0.46 1.87
N ALA A 130 1.63 0.21 2.51
CA ALA A 130 0.87 1.22 3.24
C ALA A 130 1.70 1.88 4.36
N ALA A 131 2.49 1.11 5.10
CA ALA A 131 3.34 1.63 6.18
C ALA A 131 4.49 2.50 5.64
N VAL A 132 5.15 2.10 4.55
CA VAL A 132 6.21 2.91 3.89
C VAL A 132 5.63 4.21 3.35
N VAL A 133 4.52 4.15 2.61
CA VAL A 133 3.86 5.34 2.04
C VAL A 133 3.39 6.29 3.15
N ARG A 134 2.90 5.76 4.28
CA ARG A 134 2.55 6.57 5.46
C ARG A 134 3.76 7.33 6.02
N ALA A 135 4.91 6.67 6.14
CA ALA A 135 6.14 7.31 6.62
C ALA A 135 6.63 8.41 5.66
N LEU A 136 6.58 8.16 4.36
CA LEU A 136 6.96 9.14 3.33
C LEU A 136 6.02 10.35 3.32
N GLU A 137 4.70 10.13 3.40
CA GLU A 137 3.74 11.23 3.47
C GLU A 137 3.88 12.04 4.77
N ALA A 138 4.16 11.37 5.90
CA ALA A 138 4.45 12.07 7.15
C ALA A 138 5.67 12.99 7.01
N ARG A 139 6.75 12.52 6.37
CA ARG A 139 7.94 13.33 6.07
C ARG A 139 7.60 14.50 5.14
N ARG A 140 6.92 14.24 4.02
CA ARG A 140 6.53 15.29 3.06
C ARG A 140 5.70 16.39 3.74
N ARG A 141 4.73 16.00 4.58
CA ARG A 141 3.89 16.94 5.34
C ARG A 141 4.71 17.74 6.34
N ALA A 142 5.64 17.12 7.04
CA ALA A 142 6.50 17.80 7.99
C ALA A 142 7.45 18.78 7.29
N LEU A 143 7.99 18.46 6.12
CA LEU A 143 8.77 19.38 5.28
C LEU A 143 7.94 20.57 4.79
N ASP A 144 6.75 20.31 4.26
CA ASP A 144 5.83 21.34 3.78
C ASP A 144 5.39 22.29 4.92
N GLN A 145 5.22 21.74 6.13
CA GLN A 145 4.89 22.49 7.35
C GLN A 145 6.11 23.00 8.13
N GLY A 146 7.33 22.69 7.69
CA GLY A 146 8.57 23.06 8.37
C GLY A 146 8.58 22.64 9.84
N ASP A 147 7.95 21.51 10.14
CA ASP A 147 7.81 20.96 11.48
C ASP A 147 9.02 20.07 11.80
N ALA A 148 10.05 20.70 12.36
CA ALA A 148 11.28 20.01 12.74
C ALA A 148 11.05 18.93 13.81
N ALA A 149 10.05 19.11 14.70
CA ALA A 149 9.76 18.14 15.74
C ALA A 149 9.10 16.89 15.15
N ALA A 150 8.16 17.06 14.22
CA ALA A 150 7.57 15.93 13.49
C ALA A 150 8.63 15.19 12.66
N LEU A 151 9.56 15.91 12.00
CA LEU A 151 10.65 15.27 11.27
C LEU A 151 11.54 14.43 12.19
N ALA A 152 11.91 14.94 13.36
CA ALA A 152 12.75 14.21 14.31
C ALA A 152 12.11 12.89 14.77
N GLN A 153 10.79 12.85 14.92
CA GLN A 153 10.05 11.64 15.33
C GLN A 153 10.03 10.52 14.27
N LEU A 154 10.32 10.84 13.00
CA LEU A 154 10.30 9.85 11.92
C LEU A 154 11.58 9.02 11.84
N TRP A 155 12.60 9.36 12.63
CA TRP A 155 13.87 8.64 12.70
C TRP A 155 13.85 7.56 13.78
N GLY A 156 14.49 6.42 13.49
CA GLY A 156 14.60 5.34 14.47
C GLY A 156 15.52 5.68 15.65
N PRO A 157 15.26 5.14 16.86
CA PRO A 157 16.20 5.26 17.98
C PRO A 157 17.48 4.50 17.65
N GLY A 158 18.58 5.22 17.36
CA GLY A 158 19.81 4.55 16.92
C GLY A 158 20.97 5.40 16.39
N GLU A 159 21.05 6.70 16.66
CA GLU A 159 22.25 7.52 16.34
C GLU A 159 22.69 8.45 17.48
N GLU A 160 22.41 8.10 18.74
CA GLU A 160 22.91 8.88 19.90
C GLU A 160 24.22 8.33 20.51
N ASP A 161 24.67 7.11 20.17
CA ASP A 161 25.76 6.43 20.89
C ASP A 161 27.11 6.34 20.15
N GLY A 162 27.33 7.15 19.11
CA GLY A 162 28.46 6.96 18.18
C GLY A 162 29.23 8.20 17.77
N GLY A 163 29.35 9.21 18.63
CA GLY A 163 30.29 10.32 18.44
C GLY A 163 29.74 11.51 17.64
N GLY A 164 29.28 12.52 18.38
CA GLY A 164 29.38 13.93 18.01
C GLY A 164 29.03 14.30 16.56
N GLY A 165 27.83 13.92 16.10
CA GLY A 165 27.24 14.37 14.85
C GLY A 165 25.72 14.32 15.03
N SER A 166 25.04 15.42 14.73
CA SER A 166 23.61 15.61 14.94
C SER A 166 22.76 14.43 14.44
N VAL A 167 21.94 13.89 15.35
CA VAL A 167 20.74 13.07 15.09
C VAL A 167 20.11 13.41 13.74
N GLY A 168 20.29 12.60 12.70
CA GLY A 168 19.50 12.59 11.44
C GLY A 168 19.26 13.92 10.68
N VAL A 169 19.79 15.04 11.14
CA VAL A 169 19.64 16.42 10.63
C VAL A 169 20.92 16.74 9.82
N GLY A 170 21.21 15.84 8.88
CA GLY A 170 22.42 15.87 8.06
C GLY A 170 22.15 16.19 6.58
N GLU A 171 20.96 16.69 6.23
CA GLU A 171 20.72 17.23 4.90
C GLU A 171 20.91 18.76 4.98
N PRO A 172 21.96 19.35 4.37
CA PRO A 172 22.07 20.81 4.15
C PRO A 172 20.83 21.41 3.47
N GLU A 173 20.06 20.54 2.83
CA GLU A 173 18.79 20.81 2.20
C GLU A 173 17.63 21.01 3.18
N LEU A 174 17.62 20.36 4.35
CA LEU A 174 16.58 20.55 5.36
C LEU A 174 16.62 21.97 5.91
N ASP A 175 17.83 22.47 6.23
CA ASP A 175 18.02 23.87 6.62
C ASP A 175 17.54 24.82 5.52
N THR A 176 17.77 24.45 4.25
CA THR A 176 17.30 25.22 3.09
C THR A 176 15.77 25.24 3.01
N VAL A 177 15.10 24.08 3.20
CA VAL A 177 13.64 23.98 3.23
C VAL A 177 13.05 24.81 4.37
N LEU A 178 13.65 24.73 5.56
CA LEU A 178 13.19 25.42 6.76
C LEU A 178 13.43 26.95 6.69
N ALA A 179 14.44 27.39 5.95
CA ALA A 179 14.74 28.81 5.75
C ALA A 179 13.76 29.54 4.79
N LEU A 180 12.98 28.80 4.00
CA LEU A 180 12.06 29.39 3.02
C LEU A 180 10.79 29.94 3.66
N LYS A 181 10.44 31.17 3.26
CA LYS A 181 9.09 31.73 3.49
C LYS A 181 8.14 31.21 2.42
N GLN A 182 6.84 31.13 2.78
CA GLN A 182 5.78 30.62 1.89
C GLN A 182 6.14 29.29 1.21
N ARG A 183 6.89 28.44 1.92
CA ARG A 183 7.40 27.20 1.37
C ARG A 183 6.25 26.30 0.91
N ARG A 184 6.53 25.53 -0.14
CA ARG A 184 5.68 24.47 -0.66
C ARG A 184 6.58 23.32 -1.04
N TYR A 185 6.46 22.22 -0.33
CA TYR A 185 7.19 20.99 -0.60
C TYR A 185 6.26 19.94 -1.20
N ARG A 186 6.62 19.44 -2.38
CA ARG A 186 5.87 18.40 -3.09
C ARG A 186 6.78 17.20 -3.35
N ALA A 187 6.28 16.01 -3.02
CA ALA A 187 6.77 14.77 -3.58
C ALA A 187 5.98 14.50 -4.87
N GLU A 188 6.64 14.53 -6.01
CA GLU A 188 6.01 14.30 -7.32
C GLU A 188 5.90 12.81 -7.63
N ALA A 189 6.90 12.03 -7.18
CA ALA A 189 6.89 10.58 -7.32
C ALA A 189 7.72 9.89 -6.22
N TRP A 190 7.29 8.68 -5.85
CA TRP A 190 8.06 7.74 -5.05
C TRP A 190 8.22 6.42 -5.80
N PHE A 191 9.46 5.97 -5.93
CA PHE A 191 9.82 4.64 -6.44
C PHE A 191 10.39 3.81 -5.30
N LEU A 192 9.66 2.75 -4.94
CA LEU A 192 9.90 2.00 -3.72
C LEU A 192 10.44 0.61 -4.06
N ARG A 193 11.46 0.20 -3.32
CA ARG A 193 11.92 -1.18 -3.27
C ARG A 193 11.75 -1.71 -1.85
N LEU A 194 10.83 -2.65 -1.66
CA LEU A 194 10.53 -3.23 -0.36
C LEU A 194 11.26 -4.57 -0.22
N GLU A 195 12.22 -4.63 0.69
CA GLU A 195 12.86 -5.88 1.08
C GLU A 195 12.23 -6.38 2.38
N ARG A 196 12.79 -7.44 2.97
CA ARG A 196 12.17 -8.11 4.13
C ARG A 196 12.15 -7.24 5.40
N GLU A 197 13.21 -6.48 5.68
CA GLU A 197 13.37 -5.70 6.92
C GLU A 197 13.61 -4.21 6.68
N ASP A 198 13.77 -3.80 5.42
CA ASP A 198 14.01 -2.42 5.03
C ASP A 198 13.27 -2.08 3.72
N ALA A 199 13.21 -0.79 3.44
CA ALA A 199 12.69 -0.26 2.19
C ALA A 199 13.61 0.88 1.73
N VAL A 200 13.86 0.93 0.43
CA VAL A 200 14.54 2.05 -0.22
C VAL A 200 13.52 2.81 -1.04
N ALA A 201 13.46 4.12 -0.87
CA ALA A 201 12.59 5.00 -1.63
C ALA A 201 13.44 6.01 -2.41
N THR A 202 13.24 6.08 -3.72
CA THR A 202 13.69 7.21 -4.52
C THR A 202 12.53 8.21 -4.61
N GLU A 203 12.75 9.42 -4.11
CA GLU A 203 11.78 10.51 -4.10
C GLU A 203 12.17 11.55 -5.14
N HIS A 204 11.26 11.81 -6.08
CA HIS A 204 11.30 12.99 -6.93
C HIS A 204 10.52 14.10 -6.23
N TRP A 205 11.17 15.25 -6.05
CA TRP A 205 10.60 16.34 -5.25
C TRP A 205 10.73 17.68 -5.96
N ARG A 206 9.87 18.60 -5.54
CA ARG A 206 9.91 20.01 -5.91
C ARG A 206 9.68 20.88 -4.68
N LEU A 207 10.54 21.88 -4.52
CA LEU A 207 10.51 22.85 -3.45
C LEU A 207 10.34 24.25 -4.04
N GLN A 208 9.28 24.93 -3.63
CA GLN A 208 9.01 26.31 -3.99
C GLN A 208 8.94 27.17 -2.73
N GLY A 209 9.32 28.44 -2.83
CA GLY A 209 9.20 29.41 -1.74
C GLY A 209 10.05 30.66 -2.00
N ASP A 210 10.21 31.47 -0.96
CA ASP A 210 10.96 32.73 -1.05
C ASP A 210 12.10 32.78 -0.03
N LEU A 211 13.31 33.05 -0.52
CA LEU A 211 14.42 33.55 0.31
C LEU A 211 14.39 35.08 0.33
N PRO A 212 14.99 35.74 1.34
CA PRO A 212 15.09 37.20 1.38
C PRO A 212 15.75 37.81 0.14
N SER A 213 16.63 37.06 -0.53
CA SER A 213 17.38 37.52 -1.70
C SER A 213 16.78 37.15 -3.04
N ARG A 214 15.93 36.10 -3.11
CA ARG A 214 15.37 35.58 -4.37
C ARG A 214 14.23 34.58 -4.15
N PRO A 215 13.30 34.44 -5.11
CA PRO A 215 12.42 33.28 -5.14
C PRO A 215 13.22 31.99 -5.38
N VAL A 216 12.68 30.87 -4.89
CA VAL A 216 13.23 29.53 -5.02
C VAL A 216 12.19 28.62 -5.68
N ASP A 217 12.62 27.95 -6.74
CA ASP A 217 11.93 26.83 -7.37
C ASP A 217 13.00 25.81 -7.74
N GLN A 218 13.06 24.74 -6.97
CA GLN A 218 14.05 23.68 -7.10
C GLN A 218 13.34 22.35 -7.26
N GLN A 219 13.93 21.46 -8.04
CA GLN A 219 13.48 20.09 -8.20
C GLN A 219 14.70 19.18 -8.11
N GLY A 220 14.47 17.95 -7.67
CA GLY A 220 15.55 16.99 -7.55
C GLY A 220 15.05 15.59 -7.25
N GLU A 221 16.02 14.73 -7.05
CA GLU A 221 15.84 13.34 -6.68
C GLU A 221 16.64 13.08 -5.40
N ARG A 222 16.10 12.25 -4.49
CA ARG A 222 16.83 11.78 -3.31
C ARG A 222 16.53 10.32 -3.02
N HIS A 223 17.46 9.64 -2.36
CA HIS A 223 17.27 8.29 -1.84
C HIS A 223 17.04 8.33 -0.33
N LEU A 224 16.02 7.62 0.13
CA LEU A 224 15.62 7.51 1.52
C LEU A 224 15.65 6.04 1.91
N ASN A 225 16.30 5.74 3.02
CA ASN A 225 16.32 4.40 3.59
C ASN A 225 15.36 4.34 4.78
N LEU A 226 14.52 3.33 4.80
CA LEU A 226 13.59 3.08 5.88
C LEU A 226 13.81 1.69 6.46
N LEU A 227 13.81 1.58 7.79
CA LEU A 227 13.92 0.32 8.52
C LEU A 227 12.57 -0.05 9.11
N ARG A 228 12.20 -1.33 8.99
CA ARG A 228 10.98 -1.85 9.62
C ARG A 228 11.15 -1.92 11.13
N ARG A 229 10.17 -1.41 11.87
CA ARG A 229 10.03 -1.51 13.31
C ARG A 229 8.60 -1.93 13.64
N GLY A 230 8.40 -3.24 13.83
CA GLY A 230 7.06 -3.80 13.94
C GLY A 230 6.26 -3.57 12.67
N GLU A 231 5.14 -2.85 12.78
CA GLU A 231 4.24 -2.52 11.66
C GLU A 231 4.50 -1.13 11.06
N GLU A 232 5.61 -0.50 11.43
CA GLU A 232 6.00 0.84 10.98
C GLU A 232 7.35 0.83 10.28
N PHE A 233 7.60 1.89 9.52
CA PHE A 233 8.89 2.16 8.89
C PHE A 233 9.41 3.51 9.38
N LEU A 234 10.67 3.53 9.81
CA LEU A 234 11.35 4.73 10.29
C LEU A 234 12.57 5.01 9.41
N PHE A 235 12.89 6.29 9.20
CA PHE A 235 14.06 6.69 8.41
C PHE A 235 15.37 6.31 9.11
N SER A 236 16.37 6.02 8.30
CA SER A 236 17.71 5.63 8.71
C SER A 236 18.75 6.30 7.82
N ALA A 237 19.86 6.78 8.40
CA ALA A 237 20.95 7.38 7.64
C ALA A 237 21.90 6.33 7.05
N ALA A 238 21.84 5.09 7.54
CA ALA A 238 22.64 4.00 7.02
C ALA A 238 22.30 3.72 5.55
N VAL A 239 23.29 3.96 4.67
CA VAL A 239 23.34 3.36 3.34
C VAL A 239 23.96 1.98 3.53
N ARG A 240 23.21 0.92 3.24
CA ARG A 240 23.75 -0.44 3.20
C ARG A 240 24.36 -0.75 1.84
#